data_AF-A0A7H9FL58-F1
#
_entry.id   AF-A0A7H9FL58-F1
#
_cell.length_a   1.000
_cell.length_b   1.000
_cell.length_c   1.000
_cell.angle_alpha   90.00
_cell.angle_beta   90.00
_cell.angle_gamma   90.00
#
_symmetry.space_group_name_H-M   'P 1'
#
loop_
_entity.id
_entity.type
_entity.pdbx_description
1 polymer ?
#
loop_
_entity_poly.entity_id
_entity_poly.type
_entity_poly.pdbx_seq_one_letter_code
_entity_poly.pdbx_strand_id
1 'polypeptide(L)'
;MKINNDIKDLILEYVGRYYRFENDFYKLPGIKFTDANWQRFKSGETSIEKMGAARVNAMLDYLFEDFELAMIGKAQTHYYFSNSLKMNMTFYAYYDQFKKQQLIKWIENNREDIIGGAGEMMTAGGNWISSAYLRVALESSDLGNGSYMLQMRFKNYSRDPRPIPAGRQNRLEWIEKNLENIR
;
A
#
# COMPACT_ATOMS: atom_id res chain seq x y z
N MET A 1 -10.09 5.90 -9.97
CA MET A 1 -8.75 5.60 -10.55
C MET A 1 -8.92 5.05 -11.96
N LYS A 2 -7.89 5.12 -12.80
CA LYS A 2 -7.86 4.49 -14.13
C LYS A 2 -6.88 3.31 -14.10
N ILE A 3 -7.31 2.13 -14.54
CA ILE A 3 -6.45 0.96 -14.70
C ILE A 3 -5.61 1.12 -15.97
N ASN A 4 -4.29 0.99 -15.83
CA ASN A 4 -3.29 1.07 -16.91
C ASN A 4 -1.95 0.49 -16.42
N ASN A 5 -0.87 0.64 -17.22
CA ASN A 5 0.45 0.12 -16.87
C ASN A 5 1.04 0.70 -15.58
N ASP A 6 0.74 1.94 -15.21
CA ASP A 6 1.21 2.51 -13.94
C ASP A 6 0.60 1.78 -12.73
N ILE A 7 -0.65 1.32 -12.86
CA ILE A 7 -1.31 0.48 -11.84
C ILE A 7 -0.70 -0.93 -11.80
N LYS A 8 -0.35 -1.51 -12.95
CA LYS A 8 0.38 -2.77 -13.00
C LYS A 8 1.71 -2.65 -12.24
N ASP A 9 2.49 -1.61 -12.52
CA ASP A 9 3.79 -1.39 -11.89
C ASP A 9 3.64 -1.10 -10.38
N LEU A 10 2.62 -0.35 -9.98
CA LEU A 10 2.28 -0.12 -8.57
C LEU A 10 1.95 -1.43 -7.83
N ILE A 11 1.15 -2.33 -8.44
CA ILE A 11 0.84 -3.65 -7.87
C ILE A 11 2.14 -4.45 -7.69
N LEU A 12 2.97 -4.56 -8.73
CA LEU A 12 4.21 -5.34 -8.68
C LEU A 12 5.17 -4.82 -7.61
N GLU A 13 5.32 -3.50 -7.51
CA GLU A 13 6.10 -2.84 -6.47
C GLU A 13 5.58 -3.24 -5.08
N TYR A 14 4.28 -3.03 -4.79
CA TYR A 14 3.71 -3.30 -3.47
C TYR A 14 3.66 -4.79 -3.11
N VAL A 15 3.53 -5.69 -4.09
CA VAL A 15 3.73 -7.14 -3.88
C VAL A 15 5.13 -7.41 -3.36
N GLY A 16 6.16 -6.83 -3.99
CA GLY A 16 7.55 -6.96 -3.57
C GLY A 16 7.84 -6.38 -2.18
N ARG A 17 7.04 -5.42 -1.71
CA ARG A 17 7.18 -4.84 -0.35
C ARG A 17 6.63 -5.73 0.74
N TYR A 18 5.50 -6.39 0.48
CA TYR A 18 4.74 -7.11 1.51
C TYR A 18 5.00 -8.62 1.50
N TYR A 19 5.31 -9.21 0.36
CA TYR A 19 5.48 -10.64 0.21
C TYR A 19 6.95 -10.99 -0.02
N ARG A 20 7.49 -11.87 0.84
CA ARG A 20 8.84 -12.41 0.66
C ARG A 20 8.94 -13.28 -0.60
N PHE A 21 7.88 -14.03 -0.90
CA PHE A 21 7.77 -14.86 -2.09
C PHE A 21 6.53 -14.45 -2.88
N GLU A 22 6.68 -14.10 -4.16
CA GLU A 22 5.57 -13.59 -4.97
C GLU A 22 4.42 -14.60 -5.12
N ASN A 23 4.71 -15.91 -5.04
CA ASN A 23 3.70 -16.98 -5.13
C ASN A 23 2.70 -16.96 -3.98
N ASP A 24 3.08 -16.41 -2.82
CA ASP A 24 2.16 -16.20 -1.71
C ASP A 24 1.08 -15.17 -2.04
N PHE A 25 1.34 -14.27 -3.00
CA PHE A 25 0.38 -13.29 -3.49
C PHE A 25 -0.40 -13.80 -4.70
N TYR A 26 0.28 -14.16 -5.80
CA TYR A 26 -0.43 -14.39 -7.07
C TYR A 26 -1.28 -15.67 -7.07
N LYS A 27 -1.10 -16.57 -6.08
CA LYS A 27 -1.94 -17.75 -5.89
C LYS A 27 -3.11 -17.53 -4.92
N LEU A 28 -3.27 -16.32 -4.35
CA LEU A 28 -4.39 -16.01 -3.45
C LEU A 28 -5.75 -16.28 -4.13
N PRO A 29 -6.79 -16.63 -3.34
CA PRO A 29 -8.17 -16.67 -3.81
C PRO A 29 -8.56 -15.37 -4.53
N GLY A 30 -9.33 -15.45 -5.61
CA GLY A 30 -9.68 -14.28 -6.43
C GLY A 30 -8.62 -13.85 -7.46
N ILE A 31 -7.32 -14.03 -7.16
CA ILE A 31 -6.23 -13.74 -8.10
C ILE A 31 -5.92 -14.97 -8.98
N LYS A 32 -5.46 -16.05 -8.36
CA LYS A 32 -5.25 -17.38 -8.96
C LYS A 32 -4.48 -17.39 -10.30
N PHE A 33 -3.31 -16.76 -10.35
CA PHE A 33 -2.38 -16.93 -11.47
C PHE A 33 -1.69 -18.30 -11.44
N THR A 34 -1.39 -18.84 -12.62
CA THR A 34 -0.33 -19.85 -12.78
C THR A 34 1.03 -19.14 -12.87
N ASP A 35 2.11 -19.84 -12.54
CA ASP A 35 3.46 -19.27 -12.56
C ASP A 35 3.81 -18.69 -13.94
N ALA A 36 3.45 -19.38 -15.03
CA ALA A 36 3.66 -18.91 -16.40
C ALA A 36 2.87 -17.62 -16.71
N ASN A 37 1.58 -17.56 -16.33
CA ASN A 37 0.76 -16.38 -16.57
C ASN A 37 1.21 -15.19 -15.71
N TRP A 38 1.73 -15.44 -14.50
CA TRP A 38 2.32 -14.40 -13.68
C TRP A 38 3.56 -13.80 -14.34
N GLN A 39 4.46 -14.62 -14.92
CA GLN A 39 5.62 -14.10 -15.66
C GLN A 39 5.19 -13.26 -16.88
N ARG A 40 4.17 -13.69 -17.63
CA ARG A 40 3.60 -12.92 -18.76
C ARG A 40 2.96 -11.61 -18.32
N PHE A 41 2.35 -11.57 -17.14
CA PHE A 41 1.82 -10.34 -16.56
C PHE A 41 2.95 -9.38 -16.18
N LYS A 42 3.99 -9.87 -15.50
CA LYS A 42 5.16 -9.06 -15.13
C LYS A 42 5.90 -8.48 -16.33
N SER A 43 6.09 -9.27 -17.39
CA SER A 43 6.76 -8.82 -18.62
C SER A 43 5.94 -7.80 -19.42
N GLY A 44 4.65 -7.61 -19.10
CA GLY A 44 3.74 -6.74 -19.85
C GLY A 44 3.14 -7.39 -21.11
N GLU A 45 3.40 -8.67 -21.36
CA GLU A 45 2.75 -9.42 -22.46
C GLU A 45 1.22 -9.45 -22.25
N THR A 46 0.79 -9.56 -20.99
CA THR A 46 -0.63 -9.42 -20.63
C THR A 46 -0.93 -8.00 -20.15
N SER A 47 -1.72 -7.25 -20.92
CA SER A 47 -2.20 -5.93 -20.50
C SER A 47 -3.25 -6.05 -19.39
N ILE A 48 -3.02 -5.32 -18.29
CA ILE A 48 -3.94 -5.25 -17.15
C ILE A 48 -5.32 -4.70 -17.52
N GLU A 49 -5.40 -3.84 -18.54
CA GLU A 49 -6.66 -3.25 -19.03
C GLU A 49 -7.60 -4.28 -19.67
N LYS A 50 -7.04 -5.40 -20.14
CA LYS A 50 -7.78 -6.49 -20.78
C LYS A 50 -8.06 -7.65 -19.82
N MET A 51 -7.58 -7.57 -18.58
CA MET A 51 -7.84 -8.60 -17.57
C MET A 51 -9.25 -8.47 -17.01
N GLY A 52 -9.81 -9.59 -16.54
CA GLY A 52 -11.12 -9.59 -15.89
C GLY A 52 -11.13 -8.69 -14.65
N ALA A 53 -12.12 -7.79 -14.58
CA ALA A 53 -12.21 -6.77 -13.53
C ALA A 53 -12.15 -7.34 -12.11
N ALA A 54 -12.81 -8.47 -11.86
CA ALA A 54 -12.79 -9.14 -10.55
C ALA A 54 -11.37 -9.51 -10.10
N ARG A 55 -10.50 -9.98 -11.00
CA ARG A 55 -9.11 -10.31 -10.68
C ARG A 55 -8.28 -9.06 -10.41
N VAL A 56 -8.47 -8.01 -11.21
CA VAL A 56 -7.74 -6.75 -11.04
C VAL A 56 -8.10 -6.08 -9.72
N ASN A 57 -9.39 -6.00 -9.40
CA ASN A 57 -9.86 -5.46 -8.12
C ASN A 57 -9.35 -6.30 -6.95
N ALA A 58 -9.41 -7.64 -7.03
CA ALA A 58 -8.85 -8.49 -5.98
C ALA A 58 -7.36 -8.20 -5.71
N MET A 59 -6.53 -8.01 -6.75
CA MET A 59 -5.13 -7.62 -6.57
C MET A 59 -4.98 -6.29 -5.83
N LEU A 60 -5.82 -5.31 -6.14
CA LEU A 60 -5.81 -4.00 -5.50
C LEU A 60 -6.28 -4.08 -4.05
N ASP A 61 -7.40 -4.76 -3.79
CA ASP A 61 -8.02 -4.89 -2.47
C ASP A 61 -7.12 -5.65 -1.48
N TYR A 62 -6.34 -6.62 -1.95
CA TYR A 62 -5.35 -7.29 -1.08
C TYR A 62 -4.21 -6.35 -0.65
N LEU A 63 -3.80 -5.42 -1.50
CA LEU A 63 -2.61 -4.59 -1.28
C LEU A 63 -2.92 -3.26 -0.59
N PHE A 64 -4.07 -2.65 -0.87
CA PHE A 64 -4.42 -1.29 -0.49
C PHE A 64 -5.72 -1.24 0.30
N GLU A 65 -5.82 -0.30 1.23
CA GLU A 65 -7.10 0.06 1.85
C GLU A 65 -8.00 0.86 0.88
N ASP A 66 -9.31 0.89 1.12
CA ASP A 66 -10.25 1.69 0.32
C ASP A 66 -9.85 3.18 0.24
N PHE A 67 -9.38 3.73 1.35
CA PHE A 67 -8.86 5.09 1.40
C PHE A 67 -7.61 5.26 0.52
N GLU A 68 -6.72 4.26 0.49
CA GLU A 68 -5.55 4.24 -0.38
C GLU A 68 -5.95 4.14 -1.86
N LEU A 69 -6.99 3.37 -2.21
CA LEU A 69 -7.53 3.34 -3.58
C LEU A 69 -8.08 4.71 -4.01
N ALA A 70 -8.75 5.43 -3.10
CA ALA A 70 -9.18 6.79 -3.34
C ALA A 70 -7.98 7.74 -3.55
N MET A 71 -6.93 7.62 -2.71
CA MET A 71 -5.70 8.39 -2.86
C MET A 71 -4.95 8.09 -4.16
N ILE A 72 -4.91 6.84 -4.62
CA ILE A 72 -4.33 6.47 -5.92
C ILE A 72 -5.05 7.24 -7.04
N GLY A 73 -6.38 7.31 -7.02
CA GLY A 73 -7.15 8.08 -8.00
C GLY A 73 -6.83 9.59 -7.98
N LYS A 74 -6.64 10.17 -6.79
CA LYS A 74 -6.22 11.57 -6.64
C LYS A 74 -4.79 11.79 -7.12
N ALA A 75 -3.86 10.92 -6.74
CA ALA A 75 -2.47 10.95 -7.17
C ALA A 75 -2.35 10.85 -8.69
N GLN A 76 -3.11 9.96 -9.34
CA GLN A 76 -3.15 9.87 -10.81
C GLN A 76 -3.55 11.21 -11.45
N THR A 77 -4.53 11.91 -10.87
CA THR A 77 -4.94 13.23 -11.36
C THR A 77 -3.77 14.20 -11.29
N HIS A 78 -3.10 14.33 -10.15
CA HIS A 78 -1.94 15.24 -10.05
C HIS A 78 -0.77 14.83 -10.96
N TYR A 79 -0.50 13.52 -11.05
CA TYR A 79 0.60 12.97 -11.82
C TYR A 79 0.44 13.21 -13.32
N TYR A 80 -0.73 12.90 -13.89
CA TYR A 80 -0.92 12.99 -15.34
C TYR A 80 -1.00 14.42 -15.87
N PHE A 81 -1.44 15.37 -15.04
CA PHE A 81 -1.47 16.79 -15.37
C PHE A 81 -0.08 17.46 -15.28
N SER A 82 0.94 16.79 -14.72
CA SER A 82 2.30 17.34 -14.61
C SER A 82 3.28 16.57 -15.50
N ASN A 83 3.75 17.20 -16.57
CA ASN A 83 4.78 16.61 -17.44
C ASN A 83 6.11 16.42 -16.71
N SER A 84 6.46 17.32 -15.79
CA SER A 84 7.67 17.20 -14.97
C SER A 84 7.63 15.93 -14.11
N LEU A 85 6.50 15.61 -13.47
CA LEU A 85 6.37 14.38 -12.67
C LEU A 85 6.53 13.13 -13.53
N LYS A 86 5.85 13.08 -14.68
CA LYS A 86 5.91 11.94 -15.61
C LYS A 86 7.31 11.66 -16.16
N MET A 87 8.10 12.71 -16.40
CA MET A 87 9.46 12.56 -16.94
C MET A 87 10.48 12.19 -15.85
N ASN A 88 10.25 12.57 -14.61
CA ASN A 88 11.26 12.47 -13.55
C ASN A 88 11.10 11.27 -12.62
N MET A 89 9.91 10.68 -12.51
CA MET A 89 9.68 9.54 -11.61
C MET A 89 8.54 8.64 -12.08
N THR A 90 8.58 7.39 -11.64
CA THR A 90 7.48 6.44 -11.82
C THR A 90 6.27 6.82 -10.96
N PHE A 91 5.09 6.36 -11.36
CA PHE A 91 3.86 6.65 -10.63
C PHE A 91 3.90 6.13 -9.18
N TYR A 92 4.41 4.92 -8.92
CA TYR A 92 4.47 4.38 -7.56
C TYR A 92 5.38 5.20 -6.65
N ALA A 93 6.49 5.76 -7.16
CA ALA A 93 7.36 6.64 -6.39
C ALA A 93 6.66 7.97 -6.05
N TYR A 94 5.89 8.52 -6.99
CA TYR A 94 5.06 9.69 -6.73
C TYR A 94 3.93 9.40 -5.73
N TYR A 95 3.27 8.24 -5.85
CA TYR A 95 2.21 7.83 -4.93
C TYR A 95 2.72 7.72 -3.48
N ASP A 96 3.92 7.17 -3.27
CA ASP A 96 4.54 7.14 -1.94
C ASP A 96 4.76 8.56 -1.37
N GLN A 97 5.21 9.51 -2.20
CA GLN A 97 5.34 10.91 -1.80
C GLN A 97 3.98 11.52 -1.45
N PHE A 98 2.98 11.30 -2.30
CA PHE A 98 1.62 11.80 -2.10
C PHE A 98 1.02 11.28 -0.77
N LYS A 99 1.13 9.98 -0.53
CA LYS A 99 0.68 9.31 0.70
C LYS A 99 1.44 9.83 1.93
N LYS A 100 2.76 10.02 1.83
CA LYS A 100 3.58 10.59 2.92
C LYS A 100 3.18 12.03 3.25
N GLN A 101 2.91 12.86 2.25
CA GLN A 101 2.40 14.21 2.48
C GLN A 101 1.04 14.20 3.16
N GLN A 102 0.19 13.22 2.86
CA GLN A 102 -1.08 13.03 3.57
C GLN A 102 -0.87 12.67 5.05
N LEU A 103 0.10 11.79 5.36
CA LEU A 103 0.47 11.48 6.75
C LEU A 103 1.01 12.69 7.50
N ILE A 104 1.87 13.51 6.86
CA ILE A 104 2.39 14.75 7.46
C ILE A 104 1.23 15.69 7.81
N LYS A 105 0.26 15.86 6.91
CA LYS A 105 -0.94 16.65 7.19
C LYS A 105 -1.76 16.11 8.36
N TRP A 106 -1.88 14.79 8.49
CA TRP A 106 -2.55 14.19 9.66
C TRP A 106 -1.77 14.48 10.94
N ILE A 107 -0.44 14.40 10.92
CA ILE A 107 0.40 14.71 12.09
C ILE A 107 0.25 16.18 12.48
N GLU A 108 0.18 17.09 11.52
CA GLU A 108 0.04 18.53 11.77
C GLU A 108 -1.35 18.91 12.30
N ASN A 109 -2.42 18.32 11.75
CA ASN A 109 -3.79 18.79 11.98
C ASN A 109 -4.62 17.88 12.90
N ASN A 110 -4.24 16.62 13.05
CA ASN A 110 -5.00 15.58 13.72
C ASN A 110 -4.10 14.70 14.60
N ARG A 111 -3.00 15.26 15.11
CA ARG A 111 -1.95 14.51 15.85
C ARG A 111 -2.51 13.57 16.91
N GLU A 112 -3.42 14.10 17.73
CA GLU A 112 -3.97 13.37 18.87
C GLU A 112 -4.86 12.21 18.43
N ASP A 113 -5.47 12.28 17.24
CA ASP A 113 -6.39 11.29 16.68
C ASP A 113 -5.66 10.14 15.95
N ILE A 114 -4.34 10.28 15.75
CA ILE A 114 -3.55 9.24 15.08
C ILE A 114 -3.36 8.04 16.01
N ILE A 115 -3.72 6.87 15.48
CA ILE A 115 -3.38 5.57 16.03
C ILE A 115 -2.61 4.76 15.00
N GLY A 116 -1.89 3.75 15.47
CA GLY A 116 -1.20 2.82 14.57
C GLY A 116 -1.07 1.43 15.16
N GLY A 117 -0.67 0.48 14.34
CA GLY A 117 -0.51 -0.91 14.74
C GLY A 117 0.26 -1.74 13.73
N ALA A 118 0.65 -2.96 14.11
CA ALA A 118 1.20 -3.91 13.17
C ALA A 118 0.08 -4.45 12.27
N GLY A 119 0.30 -4.44 10.97
CA GLY A 119 -0.57 -5.03 9.97
C GLY A 119 -0.13 -6.45 9.61
N GLU A 120 -1.08 -7.25 9.16
CA GLU A 120 -0.88 -8.64 8.75
C GLU A 120 -1.28 -8.81 7.29
N MET A 121 -0.63 -9.73 6.59
CA MET A 121 -0.97 -10.09 5.22
C MET A 121 -1.21 -11.59 5.12
N MET A 122 -2.30 -12.00 4.48
CA MET A 122 -2.60 -13.41 4.25
C MET A 122 -1.78 -13.93 3.07
N THR A 123 -1.25 -15.15 3.17
CA THR A 123 -0.60 -15.85 2.06
C THR A 123 -1.55 -16.85 1.42
N ALA A 124 -1.29 -17.22 0.16
CA ALA A 124 -2.04 -18.24 -0.56
C ALA A 124 -2.08 -19.60 0.16
N GLY A 125 -1.11 -19.90 1.02
CA GLY A 125 -1.07 -21.11 1.85
C GLY A 125 -1.99 -21.07 3.09
N GLY A 126 -2.70 -19.97 3.32
CA GLY A 126 -3.57 -19.78 4.49
C GLY A 126 -2.84 -19.32 5.76
N ASN A 127 -1.57 -18.96 5.65
CA ASN A 127 -0.78 -18.41 6.76
C ASN A 127 -0.86 -16.87 6.78
N TRP A 128 -0.46 -16.27 7.90
CA TRP A 128 -0.38 -14.82 8.07
C TRP A 128 1.07 -14.37 8.22
N ILE A 129 1.46 -13.35 7.45
CA ILE A 129 2.71 -12.61 7.64
C ILE A 129 2.46 -11.58 8.73
N SER A 130 2.91 -11.87 9.95
CA SER A 130 2.84 -10.94 11.08
C SER A 130 3.71 -9.71 10.83
N SER A 131 3.25 -8.52 11.24
CA SER A 131 4.00 -7.26 11.10
C SER A 131 4.46 -6.98 9.66
N ALA A 132 3.65 -7.33 8.68
CA ALA A 132 3.92 -7.12 7.26
C ALA A 132 4.09 -5.62 6.92
N TYR A 133 3.36 -4.75 7.63
CA TYR A 133 3.37 -3.30 7.47
C TYR A 133 2.99 -2.60 8.78
N LEU A 134 3.25 -1.30 8.86
CA LEU A 134 2.68 -0.37 9.84
C LEU A 134 1.33 0.13 9.31
N ARG A 135 0.26 -0.12 10.07
CA ARG A 135 -1.04 0.51 9.90
C ARG A 135 -1.02 1.87 10.61
N VAL A 136 -1.54 2.89 9.94
CA VAL A 136 -1.82 4.21 10.53
C VAL A 136 -3.25 4.59 10.21
N ALA A 137 -4.03 5.02 11.20
CA ALA A 137 -5.42 5.39 11.03
C ALA A 137 -5.78 6.61 11.90
N LEU A 138 -6.89 7.26 11.57
CA LEU A 138 -7.53 8.25 12.43
C LEU A 138 -8.63 7.56 13.25
N GLU A 139 -8.50 7.61 14.58
CA GLU A 139 -9.38 6.92 15.52
C GLU A 139 -10.83 7.39 15.40
N SER A 140 -11.06 8.68 15.20
CA SER A 140 -12.38 9.27 14.97
C SER A 140 -13.12 8.72 13.73
N SER A 141 -12.42 7.99 12.86
CA SER A 141 -12.98 7.39 11.65
C SER A 141 -13.29 5.89 11.78
N ASP A 142 -13.35 5.38 13.01
CA ASP A 142 -13.69 3.98 13.31
C ASP A 142 -15.05 3.56 12.73
N LEU A 143 -15.07 2.41 12.07
CA LEU A 143 -16.27 1.77 11.53
C LEU A 143 -16.72 0.58 12.40
N GLY A 144 -16.02 0.32 13.50
CA GLY A 144 -16.17 -0.85 14.35
C GLY A 144 -15.35 -2.04 13.84
N ASN A 145 -15.20 -3.05 14.70
CA ASN A 145 -14.47 -4.30 14.41
C ASN A 145 -13.01 -4.11 13.98
N GLY A 146 -12.37 -3.01 14.38
CA GLY A 146 -10.96 -2.74 14.10
C GLY A 146 -10.66 -2.27 12.67
N SER A 147 -11.68 -1.75 11.96
CA SER A 147 -11.57 -1.12 10.66
C SER A 147 -11.83 0.39 10.75
N TYR A 148 -11.10 1.17 9.97
CA TYR A 148 -11.18 2.63 9.98
C TYR A 148 -11.38 3.12 8.55
N MET A 149 -12.27 4.09 8.36
CA MET A 149 -12.50 4.72 7.05
C MET A 149 -11.24 5.44 6.55
N LEU A 150 -10.47 6.06 7.45
CA LEU A 150 -9.23 6.76 7.12
C LEU A 150 -8.04 5.94 7.62
N GLN A 151 -7.52 5.07 6.74
CA GLN A 151 -6.43 4.14 7.05
C GLN A 151 -5.39 4.10 5.92
N MET A 152 -4.11 4.03 6.29
CA MET A 152 -2.97 3.90 5.39
C MET A 152 -2.02 2.79 5.85
N ARG A 153 -1.29 2.20 4.90
CA ARG A 153 -0.27 1.18 5.15
C ARG A 153 1.10 1.70 4.76
N PHE A 154 2.09 1.50 5.63
CA PHE A 154 3.48 1.88 5.38
C PHE A 154 4.43 0.71 5.67
N LYS A 155 5.41 0.48 4.81
CA LYS A 155 6.51 -0.43 5.08
C LYS A 155 7.68 0.34 5.70
N ASN A 156 8.22 -0.19 6.81
CA ASN A 156 9.42 0.34 7.43
C ASN A 156 10.67 -0.22 6.75
N TYR A 157 11.53 0.66 6.25
CA TYR A 157 12.84 0.34 5.65
C TYR A 157 14.02 0.79 6.52
N SER A 158 13.77 1.19 7.78
CA SER A 158 14.84 1.50 8.73
C SER A 158 15.78 0.30 8.89
N ARG A 159 17.08 0.60 9.04
CA ARG A 159 18.11 -0.40 9.38
C ARG A 159 18.06 -0.80 10.85
N ASP A 160 17.30 -0.09 11.67
CA ASP A 160 17.10 -0.43 13.07
C ASP A 160 16.34 -1.77 13.18
N PRO A 161 16.94 -2.82 13.76
CA PRO A 161 16.29 -4.12 13.87
C PRO A 161 15.18 -4.13 14.92
N ARG A 162 15.03 -3.06 15.72
CA ARG A 162 14.00 -3.00 16.76
C ARG A 162 12.60 -2.91 16.15
N PRO A 163 11.62 -3.65 16.70
CA PRO A 163 10.25 -3.56 16.23
C PRO A 163 9.65 -2.18 16.54
N ILE A 164 8.59 -1.84 15.81
CA ILE A 164 7.80 -0.64 16.09
C ILE A 164 7.25 -0.73 17.52
N PRO A 165 7.44 0.29 18.37
CA PRO A 165 7.09 0.21 19.77
C PRO A 165 5.57 0.05 20.00
N ALA A 166 5.24 -0.56 21.14
CA ALA A 166 3.89 -0.62 21.67
C ALA A 166 3.50 0.68 22.39
N GLY A 167 2.19 0.92 22.50
CA GLY A 167 1.62 2.14 23.10
C GLY A 167 1.40 3.27 22.09
N ARG A 168 0.29 4.01 22.24
CA ARG A 168 -0.14 5.07 21.32
C ARG A 168 0.94 6.15 21.17
N GLN A 169 1.37 6.73 22.29
CA GLN A 169 2.34 7.81 22.31
C GLN A 169 3.69 7.39 21.73
N ASN A 170 4.26 6.28 22.21
CA ASN A 170 5.55 5.78 21.73
C ASN A 170 5.54 5.51 20.21
N ARG A 171 4.45 4.96 19.70
CA ARG A 171 4.31 4.66 18.27
C ARG A 171 4.19 5.93 17.45
N LEU A 172 3.44 6.93 17.91
CA LEU A 172 3.32 8.21 17.24
C LEU A 172 4.68 8.93 17.17
N GLU A 173 5.40 9.00 18.28
CA GLU A 173 6.76 9.57 18.30
C GLU A 173 7.73 8.79 17.40
N TRP A 174 7.56 7.47 17.31
CA TRP A 174 8.35 6.64 16.40
C TRP A 174 8.05 6.96 14.93
N ILE A 175 6.78 7.16 14.56
CA ILE A 175 6.36 7.55 13.22
C ILE A 175 7.01 8.89 12.84
N GLU A 176 6.89 9.89 13.71
CA GLU A 176 7.45 11.24 13.50
C GLU A 176 8.97 11.17 13.26
N LYS A 177 9.70 10.37 14.05
CA LYS A 177 11.16 10.20 13.91
C LYS A 177 11.58 9.39 12.69
N ASN A 178 10.69 8.60 12.09
CA ASN A 178 11.00 7.66 11.00
C ASN A 178 10.28 7.99 9.68
N LEU A 179 9.76 9.21 9.51
CA LEU A 179 9.07 9.63 8.28
C LEU A 179 9.89 9.38 7.02
N GLU A 180 11.22 9.52 7.07
CA GLU A 180 12.10 9.24 5.93
C GLU A 180 12.24 7.74 5.63
N ASN A 181 12.11 6.89 6.65
CA ASN A 181 12.32 5.45 6.60
C ASN A 181 11.06 4.65 6.22
N ILE A 182 9.88 5.27 6.27
CA ILE A 182 8.62 4.61 5.90
C ILE A 182 8.19 4.96 4.47
N ARG A 183 7.68 3.96 3.73
CA ARG A 183 7.14 4.09 2.37
C ARG A 183 5.89 3.24 2.19
#